data_AF-A0A359E6U5-F1
#
_entry.id   AF-A0A359E6U5-F1
#
_cell.length_a   1.000
_cell.length_b   1.000
_cell.length_c   1.000
_cell.angle_alpha   90.00
_cell.angle_beta   90.00
_cell.angle_gamma   90.00
#
_symmetry.space_group_name_H-M   'P 1'
#
loop_
_entity.id
_entity.type
_entity.pdbx_description
1 polymer ?
#
loop_
_entity_poly.entity_id
_entity_poly.type
_entity_poly.pdbx_seq_one_letter_code
_entity_poly.pdbx_strand_id
1 'polypeptide(L)'
;MTELKLTQFIIPVIVLLIITASYIYYSRKVSEKNVFNKLLLKISGLAFLLNLVWEIAQGPLYSGYVYDLNHISFCALASVADMLMVLLLYFAFSLFYKDPYWLGRMTIRNVIGLVLIGG
;
A
#
# COMPACT_ATOMS: atom_id res chain seq x y z
N MET A 1 9.83 12.65 -26.21
CA MET A 1 8.97 12.82 -25.03
C MET A 1 7.61 12.23 -25.37
N THR A 2 7.29 11.05 -24.85
CA THR A 2 5.97 10.44 -25.00
C THR A 2 4.93 11.29 -24.30
N GLU A 3 3.85 11.65 -24.99
CA GLU A 3 2.75 12.40 -24.40
C GLU A 3 2.17 11.62 -23.20
N LEU A 4 2.24 12.22 -22.01
CA LEU A 4 1.55 11.67 -20.84
C LEU A 4 0.05 11.67 -21.14
N LYS A 5 -0.49 10.47 -21.38
CA LYS A 5 -1.92 10.30 -21.59
C LYS A 5 -2.62 10.52 -20.27
N LEU A 6 -3.69 11.32 -20.28
CA LEU A 6 -4.56 11.58 -19.13
C LEU A 6 -4.96 10.28 -18.40
N THR A 7 -5.08 9.18 -19.15
CA THR A 7 -5.39 7.84 -18.64
C THR A 7 -4.40 7.28 -17.61
N GLN A 8 -3.13 7.71 -17.63
CA GLN A 8 -2.12 7.26 -16.66
C GLN A 8 -2.35 7.85 -15.25
N PHE A 9 -3.10 8.96 -15.15
CA PHE A 9 -3.46 9.59 -13.87
C PHE A 9 -4.80 9.12 -13.31
N ILE A 10 -5.67 8.54 -14.13
CA ILE A 10 -7.02 8.13 -13.71
C ILE A 10 -6.95 7.09 -12.60
N ILE A 11 -6.11 6.06 -12.76
CA ILE A 11 -6.01 4.96 -11.79
C ILE A 11 -5.49 5.48 -10.43
N PRO A 12 -4.34 6.19 -10.34
CA PRO A 12 -3.88 6.74 -9.07
C PRO A 12 -4.91 7.64 -8.37
N VAL A 13 -5.63 8.47 -9.13
CA VAL A 13 -6.66 9.36 -8.57
C VAL A 13 -7.82 8.55 -7.98
N ILE A 14 -8.32 7.53 -8.69
CA ILE A 14 -9.38 6.65 -8.19
C ILE A 14 -8.92 5.93 -6.91
N VAL A 15 -7.71 5.40 -6.90
CA VAL A 15 -7.14 4.72 -5.73
C VAL A 15 -7.09 5.65 -4.51
N LEU A 16 -6.60 6.88 -4.70
CA LEU A 16 -6.55 7.88 -3.63
C LEU A 16 -7.94 8.26 -3.12
N LEU A 17 -8.93 8.39 -4.01
CA LEU A 17 -10.31 8.66 -3.62
C LEU A 17 -10.90 7.52 -2.78
N ILE A 18 -10.70 6.27 -3.19
CA ILE A 18 -11.19 5.09 -2.46
C ILE A 18 -10.53 4.99 -1.07
N ILE A 19 -9.21 5.16 -0.99
CA ILE A 19 -8.47 5.14 0.28
C ILE A 19 -8.97 6.26 1.20
N THR A 20 -9.14 7.47 0.66
CA THR A 20 -9.60 8.63 1.43
C THR A 20 -11.03 8.42 1.94
N ALA A 21 -11.94 7.94 1.09
CA ALA A 21 -13.31 7.63 1.47
C ALA A 21 -13.36 6.54 2.55
N SER A 22 -12.56 5.49 2.40
CA SER A 22 -12.46 4.39 3.38
C SER A 22 -11.91 4.89 4.72
N TYR A 23 -10.88 5.73 4.70
CA TYR A 23 -10.35 6.38 5.90
C TYR A 23 -11.42 7.24 6.60
N ILE A 24 -12.18 8.05 5.85
CA ILE A 24 -13.26 8.87 6.42
C ILE A 24 -14.35 7.97 7.02
N TYR A 25 -14.75 6.91 6.33
CA TYR A 25 -15.74 5.95 6.81
C TYR A 25 -15.31 5.31 8.14
N TYR A 26 -14.11 4.75 8.21
CA TYR A 26 -13.63 4.08 9.43
C TYR A 26 -13.26 5.05 10.54
N SER A 27 -12.69 6.21 10.23
CA SER A 27 -12.35 7.21 11.26
C SER A 27 -13.58 7.76 12.01
N ARG A 28 -14.77 7.69 11.40
CA ARG A 28 -16.05 7.99 12.06
C ARG A 28 -16.59 6.84 12.92
N LYS A 29 -16.14 5.62 12.69
CA LYS A 29 -16.65 4.40 13.34
C LYS A 29 -15.77 3.91 14.49
N VAL A 30 -14.48 4.22 14.47
CA VAL A 30 -13.53 3.85 15.54
C VAL A 30 -13.72 4.74 16.77
N SER A 31 -13.65 4.13 17.95
CA SER A 31 -13.68 4.84 19.24
C SER A 31 -12.41 5.67 19.45
N GLU A 32 -11.25 5.12 19.11
CA GLU A 32 -9.94 5.76 19.29
C GLU A 32 -9.25 6.06 17.96
N LYS A 33 -9.51 7.24 17.40
CA LYS A 33 -8.93 7.69 16.14
C LYS A 33 -7.38 7.73 16.17
N ASN A 34 -6.78 8.04 17.32
CA ASN A 34 -5.33 8.08 17.47
C ASN A 34 -4.68 6.70 17.28
N VAL A 35 -5.30 5.65 17.81
CA VAL A 35 -4.82 4.27 17.65
C VAL A 35 -4.95 3.85 16.19
N PHE A 36 -6.10 4.13 15.56
CA PHE A 36 -6.33 3.86 14.15
C PHE A 36 -5.31 4.57 13.23
N ASN A 37 -5.04 5.85 13.47
CA ASN A 37 -4.07 6.62 12.69
C ASN A 37 -2.65 6.06 12.84
N LYS A 38 -2.24 5.69 14.06
CA LYS A 38 -0.94 5.05 14.30
C LYS A 38 -0.82 3.71 13.58
N LEU A 39 -1.90 2.93 13.54
CA LEU A 39 -1.94 1.66 12.81
C LEU A 39 -1.75 1.88 11.31
N LEU A 40 -2.53 2.79 10.71
CA LEU A 40 -2.39 3.12 9.28
C LEU A 40 -0.99 3.65 8.95
N LEU A 41 -0.42 4.54 9.77
CA LEU A 41 0.94 5.03 9.57
C LEU A 41 1.98 3.91 9.62
N LYS A 42 1.82 2.95 10.54
CA LYS A 42 2.70 1.77 10.61
C LYS A 42 2.57 0.90 9.36
N ILE A 43 1.35 0.63 8.90
CA ILE A 43 1.10 -0.16 7.70
C ILE A 43 1.72 0.53 6.48
N SER A 44 1.43 1.82 6.28
CA SER A 44 1.97 2.60 5.18
C SER A 44 3.50 2.66 5.22
N GLY A 45 4.08 2.96 6.38
CA GLY A 45 5.52 3.05 6.54
C GLY A 45 6.23 1.73 6.28
N LEU A 46 5.70 0.62 6.81
CA LEU A 46 6.26 -0.71 6.56
C LEU A 46 6.12 -1.11 5.09
N ALA A 47 4.95 -0.91 4.49
CA ALA A 47 4.73 -1.24 3.08
C ALA A 47 5.66 -0.44 2.17
N PHE A 48 5.81 0.87 2.39
CA PHE A 48 6.72 1.70 1.63
C PHE A 48 8.18 1.27 1.78
N LEU A 49 8.65 1.09 3.02
CA LEU A 49 10.06 0.75 3.28
C LEU A 49 10.43 -0.63 2.75
N LEU A 50 9.56 -1.64 2.97
CA LEU A 50 9.82 -3.00 2.48
C LEU A 50 9.83 -3.06 0.97
N ASN A 51 8.87 -2.40 0.29
CA ASN A 51 8.87 -2.33 -1.18
C ASN A 51 10.07 -1.54 -1.70
N LEU A 52 10.47 -0.44 -1.04
CA LEU A 52 11.64 0.32 -1.47
C LEU A 52 12.94 -0.48 -1.36
N VAL A 53 13.12 -1.19 -0.26
CA VAL A 53 14.26 -2.10 -0.09
C VAL A 53 14.23 -3.20 -1.14
N TRP A 54 13.04 -3.76 -1.41
CA TRP A 54 12.86 -4.78 -2.45
C TRP A 54 13.22 -4.27 -3.85
N GLU A 55 12.68 -3.12 -4.25
CA GLU A 55 12.92 -2.48 -5.55
C GLU A 55 14.41 -2.16 -5.77
N ILE A 56 15.11 -1.71 -4.73
CA ILE A 56 16.55 -1.42 -4.80
C ILE A 56 17.36 -2.72 -4.82
N ALA A 57 16.96 -3.73 -4.05
CA ALA A 57 17.66 -5.02 -3.96
C ALA A 57 17.55 -5.85 -5.24
N GLN A 58 16.43 -5.77 -5.96
CA GLN A 58 16.25 -6.46 -7.24
C GLN A 58 16.89 -5.72 -8.42
N GLY A 59 17.21 -4.43 -8.28
CA GLY A 59 17.84 -3.60 -9.32
C GLY A 59 18.99 -4.28 -10.07
N PRO A 60 19.99 -4.88 -9.39
CA PRO A 60 21.11 -5.58 -10.03
C PRO A 60 20.75 -6.78 -10.92
N LEU A 61 19.53 -7.32 -10.81
CA LEU A 61 19.05 -8.42 -11.68
C LEU A 61 18.67 -7.93 -13.08
N TYR A 62 18.51 -6.61 -13.27
CA TYR A 62 18.17 -6.00 -14.55
C TYR A 62 19.43 -5.56 -15.31
N SER A 63 19.52 -5.94 -16.58
CA SER A 63 20.65 -5.62 -17.45
C SER A 63 20.90 -4.11 -17.56
N GLY A 64 22.09 -3.66 -17.16
CA GLY A 64 22.50 -2.25 -17.26
C GLY A 64 22.01 -1.37 -16.12
N TYR A 65 21.60 -1.94 -14.99
CA TYR A 65 21.19 -1.17 -13.81
C TYR A 65 22.36 -0.36 -13.24
N VAL A 66 22.21 0.96 -13.23
CA VAL A 66 23.14 1.89 -12.61
C VAL A 66 22.42 2.55 -11.45
N TYR A 67 23.06 2.57 -10.28
CA TYR A 67 22.58 3.33 -9.13
C TYR A 67 22.70 4.83 -9.40
N ASP A 68 21.67 5.39 -10.03
CA ASP A 68 21.51 6.83 -10.24
C ASP A 68 20.30 7.35 -9.44
N LEU A 69 20.37 8.61 -9.00
CA LEU A 69 19.33 9.28 -8.23
C LEU A 69 17.98 9.31 -8.97
N ASN A 70 18.00 9.34 -10.30
CA ASN A 70 16.80 9.24 -11.11
C ASN A 70 16.12 7.86 -10.95
N HIS A 71 16.90 6.77 -10.94
CA HIS A 71 16.36 5.41 -10.78
C HIS A 71 15.81 5.19 -9.37
N ILE A 72 16.50 5.68 -8.35
CA ILE A 72 16.01 5.61 -6.96
C ILE A 72 14.69 6.37 -6.81
N SER A 73 14.53 7.51 -7.48
CA SER A 73 13.28 8.28 -7.46
C SER A 73 12.11 7.51 -8.12
N PHE A 74 12.36 6.78 -9.21
CA PHE A 74 11.37 5.90 -9.81
C PHE A 74 11.02 4.71 -8.92
N CYS A 75 12.01 4.07 -8.29
CA CYS A 75 11.78 3.00 -7.31
C CYS A 75 10.96 3.49 -6.11
N ALA A 76 11.22 4.71 -5.63
CA ALA A 76 10.43 5.34 -4.59
C ALA A 76 8.98 5.58 -5.04
N LEU A 77 8.76 6.04 -6.27
CA LEU A 77 7.41 6.22 -6.81
C LEU A 77 6.66 4.88 -6.95
N ALA A 78 7.35 3.82 -7.39
CA ALA A 78 6.79 2.46 -7.41
C ALA A 78 6.40 1.98 -6.01
N SER A 79 7.28 2.19 -5.02
CA SER A 79 7.02 1.83 -3.62
C SER A 79 5.84 2.60 -3.01
N VAL A 80 5.58 3.83 -3.46
CA VAL A 80 4.36 4.58 -3.10
C VAL A 80 3.12 3.91 -3.70
N ALA A 81 3.16 3.48 -4.96
CA ALA A 81 2.05 2.77 -5.58
C ALA A 81 1.75 1.46 -4.83
N ASP A 82 2.77 0.69 -4.46
CA ASP A 82 2.61 -0.55 -3.69
C ASP A 82 2.07 -0.30 -2.29
N MET A 83 2.54 0.75 -1.62
CA MET A 83 1.98 1.20 -0.34
C MET A 83 0.47 1.50 -0.47
N LEU A 84 0.04 2.18 -1.53
CA LEU A 84 -1.39 2.45 -1.77
C LEU A 84 -2.17 1.15 -2.03
N MET A 85 -1.57 0.18 -2.74
CA MET A 85 -2.18 -1.13 -2.95
C MET A 85 -2.35 -1.92 -1.64
N VAL A 86 -1.34 -1.91 -0.76
CA VAL A 86 -1.45 -2.52 0.58
C VAL A 86 -2.56 -1.86 1.40
N LEU A 87 -2.70 -0.53 1.33
CA LEU A 87 -3.80 0.18 1.99
C LEU A 87 -5.17 -0.21 1.41
N LEU A 88 -5.29 -0.34 0.09
CA LEU A 88 -6.52 -0.82 -0.53
C LEU A 88 -6.91 -2.21 -0.04
N LEU A 89 -5.95 -3.15 -0.01
CA LEU A 89 -6.18 -4.49 0.51
C LEU A 89 -6.58 -4.43 1.98
N TYR A 90 -5.88 -3.64 2.79
CA TYR A 90 -6.22 -3.47 4.20
C TYR A 90 -7.67 -3.00 4.39
N PHE A 91 -8.12 -2.00 3.61
CA PHE A 91 -9.50 -1.51 3.68
C PHE A 91 -10.50 -2.52 3.15
N ALA A 92 -10.19 -3.25 2.08
CA ALA A 92 -11.03 -4.32 1.56
C ALA A 92 -11.24 -5.43 2.61
N PHE A 93 -10.18 -5.87 3.29
CA PHE A 93 -10.29 -6.84 4.38
C PHE A 93 -11.00 -6.26 5.60
N SER A 94 -10.78 -5.00 5.93
CA SER A 94 -11.53 -4.31 6.99
C SER A 94 -13.04 -4.29 6.70
N LEU A 95 -13.42 -4.19 5.42
CA LEU A 95 -14.82 -4.22 4.98
C LEU A 95 -15.38 -5.64 5.05
N PHE A 96 -14.60 -6.61 4.58
CA PHE A 96 -14.97 -8.03 4.58
C PHE A 96 -15.18 -8.56 6.01
N TYR A 97 -14.22 -8.32 6.91
CA TYR A 97 -14.29 -8.73 8.32
C TYR A 97 -15.15 -7.80 9.18
N LYS A 98 -15.61 -6.67 8.62
CA LYS A 98 -16.37 -5.61 9.32
C LYS A 98 -15.67 -5.08 10.59
N ASP A 99 -14.35 -5.24 10.69
CA ASP A 99 -13.53 -4.85 11.83
C ASP A 99 -12.35 -3.97 11.35
N PRO A 100 -12.25 -2.69 11.78
CA PRO A 100 -11.12 -1.83 11.45
C PRO A 100 -9.80 -2.26 12.09
N TYR A 101 -9.81 -3.16 13.08
CA TYR A 101 -8.62 -3.68 13.77
C TYR A 101 -8.42 -5.18 13.51
N TRP A 102 -8.95 -5.68 12.39
CA TRP A 102 -8.95 -7.10 12.01
C TRP A 102 -7.56 -7.75 12.07
N LEU A 103 -6.48 -7.00 11.79
CA LEU A 103 -5.09 -7.46 11.91
C LEU A 103 -4.78 -8.03 13.31
N GLY A 104 -5.29 -7.41 14.37
CA GLY A 104 -5.03 -7.84 15.75
C GLY A 104 -5.79 -9.10 16.19
N ARG A 105 -6.79 -9.52 15.40
CA ARG A 105 -7.63 -10.70 15.67
C ARG A 105 -7.41 -11.84 14.68
N MET A 106 -6.33 -11.76 13.89
CA MET A 106 -6.05 -12.78 12.88
C MET A 106 -5.63 -14.11 13.50
N THR A 107 -6.31 -15.17 13.09
CA THR A 107 -5.88 -16.55 13.28
C THR A 107 -4.89 -16.95 12.18
N ILE A 108 -4.02 -17.93 12.44
CA ILE A 108 -3.00 -18.42 11.50
C ILE A 108 -3.58 -18.79 10.11
N ARG A 109 -4.84 -19.23 10.08
CA ARG A 109 -5.59 -19.58 8.86
C ARG A 109 -5.85 -18.37 7.96
N ASN A 110 -6.12 -17.21 8.54
CA ASN A 110 -6.32 -15.97 7.80
C ASN A 110 -5.00 -15.43 7.23
N VAL A 111 -3.90 -15.62 7.97
CA VAL A 111 -2.55 -15.28 7.50
C VAL A 111 -2.18 -16.13 6.29
N ILE A 112 -2.44 -17.45 6.33
CA ILE A 112 -2.21 -18.32 5.17
C ILE A 112 -3.08 -17.88 3.98
N GLY A 113 -4.35 -17.55 4.20
CA GLY A 113 -5.21 -17.03 3.14
C GLY A 113 -4.68 -15.75 2.51
N LEU A 114 -4.17 -14.80 3.31
CA LEU A 114 -3.55 -13.58 2.82
C LEU A 114 -2.28 -13.86 2.01
N VAL A 115 -1.42 -14.76 2.50
CA VAL A 115 -0.21 -15.17 1.77
C VAL A 115 -0.56 -15.82 0.44
N LEU A 116 -1.65 -16.58 0.35
CA LEU A 116 -2.11 -17.17 -0.92
C LEU A 116 -2.76 -16.17 -1.88
N ILE A 117 -3.36 -15.09 -1.38
CA ILE A 117 -3.95 -14.03 -2.21
C ILE A 117 -2.89 -13.05 -2.70
N GLY A 118 -1.86 -12.80 -1.89
CA GLY A 118 -0.80 -11.84 -2.19
C GLY A 118 0.51 -12.44 -2.73
N GLY A 119 0.72 -13.74 -2.56
CA GLY A 119 1.90 -14.49 -3.03
C GLY A 119 1.72 -15.12 -4.39
#